data_AF-A0A9D0NUM9-F1
#
_entry.id   AF-A0A9D0NUM9-F1
#
_cell.length_a   1.000
_cell.length_b   1.000
_cell.length_c   1.000
_cell.angle_alpha   90.00
_cell.angle_beta   90.00
_cell.angle_gamma   90.00
#
_symmetry.space_group_name_H-M   'P 1'
#
loop_
_entity.id
_entity.type
_entity.pdbx_description
1 polymer ?
#
loop_
_entity_poly.entity_id
_entity_poly.type
_entity_poly.pdbx_seq_one_letter_code
_entity_poly.pdbx_strand_id
1 'polypeptide(L)'
;MKTSYKFIASFAALVVVALAGGIYLLNDSREDKPNTVDVAPFQQAGPYQVSVVVEPDPPKVGRNHITVLVQDAQDQPVTGAEVRAIAQMPAMGSMQAMIAAADIEETAPGRYQGDFELSMSGAWPLAVDVHSEALGHGDLTFDMATGRKGLGLATATPGDISHYTCSMHPSVKSATPGTCPICAMNLVPVTKQEVQSGSILVDARRRQLIGVTTGVVERKHLRQTIRAAGQVTYDETRLTDISLKFDGWIGELTADYVGVPVRKGQTLFSVYSPELVSAQDEYLESLHRRKLDTDSLLGAARRRLSLWDIGPAQIRALEKRGRAAEYVPILSPVGGTVIEKLIVAGTAVKAGMKLLRIADLSRVWVEGQVYEYELPYVQVGMAAEVVLPEMPGRTFPSKVAYLYPYLESDTRTARVRVELPNPDGLLRPDMYAHVHLKVDLGERLVVPEGAVLYAGESRVVFLDLGEGRLQPRKIKTGLRNGDDIEVLDGLEAGDRVVTSGNFLIAAESKLKAGIDQW
;
A
#
# COMPACT_ATOMS: atom_id res chain seq x y z
N MET A 1 -55.05 46.67 -2.92
CA MET A 1 -55.51 45.27 -2.79
C MET A 1 -55.04 44.79 -1.41
N LYS A 2 -55.75 44.88 -0.26
CA LYS A 2 -57.18 44.60 0.07
C LYS A 2 -57.60 43.32 -0.63
N THR A 3 -57.78 42.18 0.05
CA THR A 3 -58.80 41.84 1.06
C THR A 3 -58.55 40.37 1.47
N SER A 4 -58.90 39.78 2.61
CA SER A 4 -59.69 40.11 3.82
C SER A 4 -59.59 38.86 4.75
N TYR A 5 -59.27 38.95 6.05
CA TYR A 5 -60.19 39.14 7.21
C TYR A 5 -61.01 37.86 7.55
N LYS A 6 -61.21 37.34 8.79
CA LYS A 6 -61.23 37.90 10.17
C LYS A 6 -61.57 36.81 11.23
N PHE A 7 -61.12 37.05 12.49
CA PHE A 7 -61.79 36.91 13.82
C PHE A 7 -62.24 35.51 14.34
N ILE A 8 -62.26 35.14 15.64
CA ILE A 8 -62.90 35.70 16.86
C ILE A 8 -62.19 35.05 18.10
N ALA A 9 -61.62 35.82 19.04
CA ALA A 9 -62.05 36.13 20.43
C ALA A 9 -61.94 35.06 21.55
N SER A 10 -61.38 35.51 22.68
CA SER A 10 -61.43 34.92 24.03
C SER A 10 -62.85 34.65 24.54
N PHE A 11 -63.04 33.60 25.36
CA PHE A 11 -63.67 33.67 26.69
C PHE A 11 -63.70 32.31 27.43
N ALA A 12 -63.37 32.36 28.72
CA ALA A 12 -63.88 31.54 29.85
C ALA A 12 -63.65 30.00 29.88
N ALA A 13 -63.52 29.33 31.01
CA ALA A 13 -63.30 29.65 32.43
C ALA A 13 -63.29 28.32 33.20
N LEU A 14 -62.75 28.38 34.43
CA LEU A 14 -63.09 27.54 35.61
C LEU A 14 -62.48 26.11 35.69
N VAL A 15 -61.55 25.83 36.63
CA VAL A 15 -61.76 25.49 38.08
C VAL A 15 -61.70 23.95 38.26
N VAL A 16 -60.99 23.31 39.18
CA VAL A 16 -60.43 23.70 40.50
C VAL A 16 -59.49 22.58 41.00
N VAL A 17 -58.44 22.98 41.76
CA VAL A 17 -57.93 22.42 43.05
C VAL A 17 -57.52 20.94 43.10
N ALA A 18 -56.56 20.45 43.89
CA ALA A 18 -55.49 20.91 44.77
C ALA A 18 -54.80 19.59 45.24
N LEU A 19 -53.58 19.53 45.77
CA LEU A 19 -53.00 20.14 46.98
C LEU A 19 -51.48 20.20 46.73
N ALA A 20 -50.83 21.35 46.92
CA ALA A 20 -50.38 21.89 48.21
C ALA A 20 -49.45 20.91 48.96
N GLY A 21 -48.22 21.23 49.34
CA GLY A 21 -47.56 22.53 49.48
C GLY A 21 -46.81 22.59 50.81
N GLY A 22 -45.81 23.49 50.90
CA GLY A 22 -45.12 23.88 52.15
C GLY A 22 -43.87 23.05 52.44
N ILE A 23 -42.64 23.48 52.14
CA ILE A 23 -41.92 24.70 52.52
C ILE A 23 -41.86 24.92 54.05
N TYR A 24 -40.66 24.97 54.64
CA TYR A 24 -40.05 26.15 55.30
C TYR A 24 -38.99 25.75 56.37
N LEU A 25 -37.80 26.33 56.20
CA LEU A 25 -36.78 26.77 57.18
C LEU A 25 -36.05 25.82 58.16
N LEU A 26 -34.71 25.91 58.03
CA LEU A 26 -33.76 26.35 59.06
C LEU A 26 -34.24 26.28 60.52
N ASN A 27 -33.67 25.37 61.30
CA ASN A 27 -33.07 25.76 62.59
C ASN A 27 -32.01 24.75 63.05
N ASP A 28 -30.95 25.32 63.60
CA ASP A 28 -29.79 24.73 64.24
C ASP A 28 -30.17 23.99 65.52
N SER A 29 -29.66 22.77 65.73
CA SER A 29 -29.39 22.15 67.05
C SER A 29 -28.72 20.79 66.89
N ARG A 30 -27.55 20.66 67.53
CA ARG A 30 -26.79 19.41 67.74
C ARG A 30 -27.66 18.31 68.36
N GLU A 31 -27.64 17.12 67.77
CA GLU A 31 -27.83 15.85 68.48
C GLU A 31 -27.26 14.69 67.64
N ASP A 32 -26.65 13.73 68.34
CA ASP A 32 -25.78 12.65 67.87
C ASP A 32 -26.31 11.82 66.68
N LYS A 33 -25.44 11.55 65.70
CA LYS A 33 -25.64 10.47 64.71
C LYS A 33 -24.51 9.43 64.80
N PRO A 34 -24.83 8.12 64.77
CA PRO A 34 -23.87 7.05 64.94
C PRO A 34 -23.02 6.84 63.68
N ASN A 35 -21.74 6.51 63.90
CA ASN A 35 -20.68 6.18 62.95
C ASN A 35 -21.15 5.66 61.56
N THR A 36 -21.10 6.53 60.54
CA THR A 36 -21.13 6.13 59.13
C THR A 36 -19.69 5.97 58.63
N VAL A 37 -19.28 4.73 58.35
CA VAL A 37 -18.05 4.41 57.61
C VAL A 37 -18.27 4.89 56.17
N ASP A 38 -17.32 5.67 55.62
CA ASP A 38 -17.34 6.08 54.21
C ASP A 38 -17.28 4.82 53.32
N VAL A 39 -18.37 4.52 52.60
CA VAL A 39 -18.49 3.30 51.79
C VAL A 39 -17.79 3.51 50.44
N ALA A 40 -16.76 2.70 50.15
CA ALA A 40 -16.09 2.67 48.85
C ALA A 40 -17.04 2.15 47.74
N PRO A 41 -16.82 2.51 46.45
CA PRO A 41 -17.65 2.03 45.34
C PRO A 41 -17.58 0.50 45.19
N PHE A 42 -18.73 -0.14 45.03
CA PHE A 42 -18.82 -1.58 44.77
C PHE A 42 -18.15 -1.94 43.44
N GLN A 43 -17.36 -3.03 43.46
CA GLN A 43 -16.67 -3.60 42.31
C GLN A 43 -17.28 -4.97 41.99
N GLN A 44 -17.55 -5.22 40.71
CA GLN A 44 -18.12 -6.50 40.29
C GLN A 44 -17.04 -7.58 40.18
N ALA A 45 -17.24 -8.72 40.84
CA ALA A 45 -16.35 -9.88 40.80
C ALA A 45 -17.17 -11.16 40.69
N GLY A 46 -17.22 -11.73 39.48
CA GLY A 46 -18.06 -12.89 39.19
C GLY A 46 -19.55 -12.56 39.45
N PRO A 47 -20.24 -13.33 40.30
CA PRO A 47 -21.63 -13.08 40.69
C PRO A 47 -21.79 -12.07 41.85
N TYR A 48 -20.68 -11.55 42.40
CA TYR A 48 -20.70 -10.67 43.57
C TYR A 48 -20.46 -9.20 43.20
N GLN A 49 -21.06 -8.30 43.97
CA GLN A 49 -20.66 -6.91 44.11
C GLN A 49 -19.92 -6.76 45.45
N VAL A 50 -18.65 -6.39 45.40
CA VAL A 50 -17.78 -6.31 46.58
C VAL A 50 -17.25 -4.89 46.77
N SER A 51 -17.44 -4.31 47.96
CA SER A 51 -16.83 -3.04 48.35
C SER A 51 -15.80 -3.29 49.46
N VAL A 52 -14.61 -2.72 49.31
CA VAL A 52 -13.49 -2.92 50.24
C VAL A 52 -13.02 -1.57 50.75
N VAL A 53 -12.94 -1.45 52.08
CA VAL A 53 -12.43 -0.26 52.79
C VAL A 53 -11.32 -0.70 53.74
N VAL A 54 -10.22 0.04 53.76
CA VAL A 54 -9.10 -0.17 54.69
C VAL A 54 -8.90 1.08 55.54
N GLU A 55 -8.82 0.93 56.86
CA GLU A 55 -8.63 2.00 57.83
C GLU A 55 -7.35 1.79 58.65
N PRO A 56 -6.50 2.82 58.84
CA PRO A 56 -6.64 4.19 58.34
C PRO A 56 -6.40 4.30 56.82
N ASP A 57 -7.02 5.29 56.17
CA ASP A 57 -6.73 5.68 54.78
C ASP A 57 -5.91 6.99 54.76
N PRO A 58 -4.61 6.98 54.43
CA PRO A 58 -3.88 5.90 53.77
C PRO A 58 -3.40 4.78 54.73
N PRO A 59 -3.31 3.52 54.25
CA PRO A 59 -2.79 2.41 55.04
C PRO A 59 -1.39 2.70 55.59
N LYS A 60 -1.10 2.22 56.79
CA LYS A 60 0.17 2.47 57.50
C LYS A 60 0.92 1.17 57.82
N VAL A 61 2.21 1.30 58.09
CA VAL A 61 3.01 0.20 58.67
C VAL A 61 2.47 -0.13 60.06
N GLY A 62 2.29 -1.41 60.36
CA GLY A 62 1.62 -1.92 61.56
C GLY A 62 0.18 -2.35 61.30
N ARG A 63 -0.68 -2.26 62.33
CA ARG A 63 -2.07 -2.72 62.28
C ARG A 63 -2.95 -1.83 61.40
N ASN A 64 -3.69 -2.45 60.49
CA ASN A 64 -4.73 -1.86 59.65
C ASN A 64 -6.00 -2.73 59.77
N HIS A 65 -7.16 -2.09 59.64
CA HIS A 65 -8.48 -2.72 59.70
C HIS A 65 -9.06 -2.77 58.29
N ILE A 66 -9.64 -3.90 57.89
CA ILE A 66 -10.33 -4.08 56.60
C ILE A 66 -11.81 -4.35 56.83
N THR A 67 -12.66 -3.67 56.06
CA THR A 67 -14.09 -3.97 55.96
C THR A 67 -14.42 -4.34 54.52
N VAL A 68 -15.00 -5.51 54.32
CA VAL A 68 -15.45 -6.05 53.04
C VAL A 68 -16.97 -6.19 53.08
N LEU A 69 -17.67 -5.49 52.20
CA LEU A 69 -19.11 -5.63 51.98
C LEU A 69 -19.33 -6.51 50.75
N VAL A 70 -20.13 -7.57 50.87
CA VAL A 70 -20.42 -8.53 49.80
C VAL A 70 -21.93 -8.59 49.55
N GLN A 71 -22.31 -8.31 48.31
CA GLN A 71 -23.70 -8.36 47.82
C GLN A 71 -23.78 -9.23 46.55
N ASP A 72 -24.97 -9.74 46.24
CA ASP A 72 -25.24 -10.45 44.99
C ASP A 72 -25.60 -9.48 43.85
N ALA A 73 -25.87 -10.01 42.66
CA ALA A 73 -26.28 -9.22 41.50
C ALA A 73 -27.68 -8.57 41.63
N GLN A 74 -28.42 -8.83 42.71
CA GLN A 74 -29.74 -8.28 43.04
C GLN A 74 -29.68 -7.36 44.28
N ASP A 75 -28.48 -6.90 44.66
CA ASP A 75 -28.20 -6.04 45.81
C ASP A 75 -28.59 -6.64 47.18
N GLN A 76 -28.75 -7.97 47.26
CA GLN A 76 -28.97 -8.67 48.54
C GLN A 76 -27.62 -8.98 49.22
N PRO A 77 -27.50 -8.81 50.54
CA PRO A 77 -26.28 -9.15 51.28
C PRO A 77 -26.04 -10.67 51.28
N VAL A 78 -24.83 -11.10 50.95
CA VAL A 78 -24.45 -12.53 50.95
C VAL A 78 -23.91 -12.91 52.32
N THR A 79 -24.67 -13.70 53.07
CA THR A 79 -24.29 -14.19 54.41
C THR A 79 -23.62 -15.56 54.36
N GLY A 80 -22.70 -15.82 55.30
CA GLY A 80 -22.00 -17.10 55.39
C GLY A 80 -21.01 -17.40 54.25
N ALA A 81 -20.50 -16.37 53.56
CA ALA A 81 -19.42 -16.53 52.60
C ALA A 81 -18.07 -16.64 53.33
N GLU A 82 -17.19 -17.52 52.86
CA GLU A 82 -15.78 -17.51 53.24
C GLU A 82 -15.09 -16.34 52.55
N VAL A 83 -14.73 -15.30 53.30
CA VAL A 83 -13.98 -14.14 52.78
C VAL A 83 -12.55 -14.19 53.30
N ARG A 84 -11.57 -14.20 52.39
CA ARG A 84 -10.14 -14.16 52.73
C ARG A 84 -9.51 -12.93 52.09
N ALA A 85 -8.84 -12.10 52.89
CA ALA A 85 -8.04 -11.01 52.37
C ALA A 85 -6.57 -11.20 52.70
N ILE A 86 -5.72 -11.06 51.70
CA ILE A 86 -4.27 -11.28 51.81
C ILE A 86 -3.57 -10.10 51.15
N ALA A 87 -2.85 -9.31 51.93
CA ALA A 87 -1.91 -8.32 51.43
C ALA A 87 -0.56 -8.99 51.22
N GLN A 88 0.02 -8.88 50.02
CA GLN A 88 1.29 -9.51 49.71
C GLN A 88 2.28 -8.52 49.10
N MET A 89 3.52 -8.52 49.60
CA MET A 89 4.64 -7.86 48.94
C MET A 89 5.41 -8.91 48.11
N PRO A 90 5.50 -8.75 46.78
CA PRO A 90 6.19 -9.70 45.92
C PRO A 90 7.70 -9.73 46.21
N ALA A 91 8.35 -10.86 45.93
CA ALA A 91 9.79 -11.02 46.11
C ALA A 91 10.58 -10.03 45.23
N MET A 92 11.56 -9.34 45.82
CA MET A 92 12.44 -8.40 45.12
C MET A 92 13.91 -8.74 45.39
N GLY A 93 14.64 -9.14 44.34
CA GLY A 93 16.03 -9.56 44.44
C GLY A 93 16.20 -10.80 45.32
N SER A 94 16.94 -10.66 46.42
CA SER A 94 17.20 -11.73 47.40
C SER A 94 16.19 -11.80 48.55
N MET A 95 15.16 -10.95 48.57
CA MET A 95 14.11 -10.97 49.60
C MET A 95 12.95 -11.88 49.19
N GLN A 96 12.54 -12.79 50.09
CA GLN A 96 11.35 -13.62 49.91
C GLN A 96 10.06 -12.77 49.99
N ALA A 97 8.98 -13.27 49.39
CA ALA A 97 7.68 -12.61 49.45
C ALA A 97 7.16 -12.58 50.89
N MET A 98 6.58 -11.45 51.30
CA MET A 98 5.98 -11.27 52.61
C MET A 98 4.47 -11.24 52.47
N ILE A 99 3.77 -11.91 53.39
CA ILE A 99 2.32 -12.08 53.35
C ILE A 99 1.75 -11.56 54.68
N ALA A 100 0.72 -10.73 54.58
CA ALA A 100 -0.09 -10.27 55.69
C ALA A 100 -1.54 -10.70 55.42
N ALA A 101 -1.95 -11.82 56.01
CA ALA A 101 -3.33 -12.28 55.95
C ALA A 101 -4.18 -11.51 56.96
N ALA A 102 -5.41 -11.16 56.58
CA ALA A 102 -6.40 -10.61 57.47
C ALA A 102 -7.23 -11.73 58.09
N ASP A 103 -7.39 -11.69 59.41
CA ASP A 103 -8.31 -12.56 60.13
C ASP A 103 -9.72 -11.96 60.02
N ILE A 104 -10.50 -12.44 59.04
CA ILE A 104 -11.81 -11.88 58.69
C ILE A 104 -12.94 -12.68 59.33
N GLU A 105 -13.86 -11.97 60.00
CA GLU A 105 -15.10 -12.52 60.56
C GLU A 105 -16.33 -11.75 60.06
N GLU A 106 -17.46 -12.45 59.93
CA GLU A 106 -18.75 -11.83 59.58
C GLU A 106 -19.31 -11.07 60.80
N THR A 107 -19.45 -9.76 60.69
CA THR A 107 -19.91 -8.89 61.80
C THR A 107 -21.38 -8.49 61.65
N ALA A 108 -21.88 -8.46 60.42
CA ALA A 108 -23.30 -8.25 60.08
C ALA A 108 -23.59 -8.92 58.73
N PRO A 109 -24.87 -9.14 58.37
CA PRO A 109 -25.22 -9.78 57.11
C PRO A 109 -24.53 -9.13 55.90
N GLY A 110 -23.65 -9.87 55.21
CA GLY A 110 -22.89 -9.37 54.06
C GLY A 110 -21.77 -8.38 54.40
N ARG A 111 -21.41 -8.21 55.69
CA ARG A 111 -20.31 -7.35 56.16
C ARG A 111 -19.28 -8.16 56.92
N TYR A 112 -18.09 -8.22 56.36
CA TYR A 112 -16.95 -8.96 56.87
C TYR A 112 -15.86 -7.98 57.31
N GLN A 113 -15.32 -8.17 58.51
CA GLN A 113 -14.29 -7.28 59.06
C GLN A 113 -13.12 -8.08 59.60
N GLY A 114 -11.92 -7.52 59.47
CA GLY A 114 -10.70 -8.17 59.98
C GLY A 114 -9.57 -7.18 60.18
N ASP A 115 -8.54 -7.63 60.89
CA ASP A 115 -7.29 -6.88 61.08
C ASP A 115 -6.13 -7.57 60.38
N PHE A 116 -5.19 -6.79 59.84
CA PHE A 116 -3.94 -7.29 59.27
C PHE A 116 -2.78 -6.35 59.56
N GLU A 117 -1.55 -6.88 59.59
CA GLU A 117 -0.35 -6.12 59.92
C GLU A 117 0.62 -6.01 58.73
N LEU A 118 0.89 -4.78 58.29
CA LEU A 118 1.87 -4.50 57.24
C LEU A 118 3.25 -4.29 57.86
N SER A 119 4.21 -5.15 57.52
CA SER A 119 5.53 -5.15 58.18
C SER A 119 6.44 -3.98 57.79
N MET A 120 6.24 -3.39 56.61
CA MET A 120 7.09 -2.31 56.08
C MET A 120 6.34 -1.40 55.12
N SER A 121 6.90 -0.21 54.86
CA SER A 121 6.37 0.71 53.87
C SER A 121 6.63 0.21 52.45
N GLY A 122 5.63 0.22 51.58
CA GLY A 122 5.76 -0.21 50.19
C GLY A 122 4.42 -0.47 49.50
N ALA A 123 4.49 -1.07 48.31
CA ALA A 123 3.33 -1.58 47.59
C ALA A 123 2.98 -2.98 48.12
N TRP A 124 1.74 -3.13 48.56
CA TRP A 124 1.16 -4.35 49.11
C TRP A 124 -0.15 -4.65 48.39
N PRO A 125 -0.12 -5.21 47.16
CA PRO A 125 -1.32 -5.71 46.50
C PRO A 125 -2.20 -6.51 47.45
N LEU A 126 -3.47 -6.12 47.55
CA LEU A 126 -4.47 -6.75 48.42
C LEU A 126 -5.36 -7.65 47.57
N ALA A 127 -5.22 -8.95 47.76
CA ALA A 127 -6.12 -9.94 47.17
C ALA A 127 -7.29 -10.21 48.13
N VAL A 128 -8.51 -10.16 47.63
CA VAL A 128 -9.74 -10.51 48.36
C VAL A 128 -10.41 -11.64 47.58
N ASP A 129 -10.52 -12.81 48.21
CA ASP A 129 -11.20 -14.00 47.71
C ASP A 129 -12.52 -14.15 48.47
N VAL A 130 -13.62 -14.31 47.73
CA VAL A 130 -14.95 -14.54 48.27
C VAL A 130 -15.47 -15.85 47.72
N HIS A 131 -15.80 -16.79 48.61
CA HIS A 131 -16.36 -18.08 48.25
C HIS A 131 -17.68 -18.34 48.98
N SER A 132 -18.69 -18.80 48.24
CA SER A 132 -19.93 -19.35 48.79
C SER A 132 -20.31 -20.60 48.04
N GLU A 133 -20.85 -21.60 48.75
CA GLU A 133 -21.39 -22.83 48.12
C GLU A 133 -22.50 -22.54 47.10
N ALA A 134 -23.24 -21.44 47.26
CA ALA A 134 -24.38 -21.10 46.41
C ALA A 134 -24.02 -20.35 45.13
N LEU A 135 -22.99 -19.47 45.18
CA LEU A 135 -22.68 -18.53 44.11
C LEU A 135 -21.26 -18.73 43.53
N GLY A 136 -20.39 -19.52 44.16
CA GLY A 136 -19.04 -19.81 43.66
C GLY A 136 -17.98 -18.80 44.11
N HIS A 137 -16.93 -18.61 43.30
CA HIS A 137 -15.75 -17.80 43.63
C HIS A 137 -15.79 -16.40 43.00
N GLY A 138 -15.37 -15.39 43.74
CA GLY A 138 -15.11 -14.04 43.28
C GLY A 138 -13.76 -13.53 43.80
N ASP A 139 -12.84 -13.27 42.89
CA ASP A 139 -11.49 -12.81 43.23
C ASP A 139 -11.35 -11.35 42.82
N LEU A 140 -10.87 -10.53 43.75
CA LEU A 140 -10.50 -9.14 43.51
C LEU A 140 -9.05 -8.92 43.94
N THR A 141 -8.34 -8.11 43.18
CA THR A 141 -7.02 -7.62 43.56
C THR A 141 -7.02 -6.12 43.48
N PHE A 142 -6.64 -5.48 44.57
CA PHE A 142 -6.50 -4.03 44.69
C PHE A 142 -5.02 -3.65 44.76
N ASP A 143 -4.64 -2.60 44.06
CA ASP A 143 -3.35 -1.92 44.23
C ASP A 143 -3.41 -1.07 45.50
N MET A 144 -2.85 -1.62 46.58
CA MET A 144 -2.75 -0.98 47.89
C MET A 144 -1.28 -0.68 48.20
N ALA A 145 -1.00 0.50 48.74
CA ALA A 145 0.34 0.88 49.15
C ALA A 145 0.28 1.72 50.44
N THR A 146 1.27 1.53 51.32
CA THR A 146 1.34 2.32 52.56
C THR A 146 1.57 3.79 52.24
N GLY A 147 0.76 4.70 52.78
CA GLY A 147 0.86 6.15 52.54
C GLY A 147 0.19 6.65 51.24
N ARG A 148 -0.42 5.77 50.44
CA ARG A 148 -1.26 6.16 49.29
C ARG A 148 -2.74 6.12 49.70
N LYS A 149 -3.48 7.19 49.42
CA LYS A 149 -4.92 7.24 49.68
C LYS A 149 -5.70 6.39 48.67
N GLY A 150 -6.67 5.65 49.17
CA GLY A 150 -7.61 4.84 48.37
C GLY A 150 -7.03 3.50 47.86
N LEU A 151 -7.95 2.60 47.51
CA LEU A 151 -7.67 1.30 46.90
C LEU A 151 -8.03 1.36 45.41
N GLY A 152 -7.04 1.16 44.52
CA GLY A 152 -7.31 1.05 43.08
C GLY A 152 -7.60 -0.40 42.70
N LEU A 153 -8.70 -0.68 41.99
CA LEU A 153 -8.94 -2.03 41.47
C LEU A 153 -7.92 -2.35 40.38
N ALA A 154 -7.17 -3.45 40.54
CA ALA A 154 -6.19 -3.93 39.56
C ALA A 154 -6.80 -5.02 38.65
N THR A 155 -7.42 -6.03 39.26
CA THR A 155 -8.08 -7.14 38.54
C THR A 155 -9.28 -7.64 39.34
N ALA A 156 -10.36 -8.01 38.66
CA ALA A 156 -11.51 -8.70 39.24
C ALA A 156 -11.93 -9.87 38.35
N THR A 157 -12.49 -10.93 38.93
CA THR A 157 -13.07 -12.05 38.16
C THR A 157 -14.14 -11.52 37.19
N PRO A 158 -13.99 -11.68 35.86
CA PRO A 158 -14.96 -11.20 34.90
C PRO A 158 -16.31 -11.90 35.09
N GLY A 159 -17.40 -11.15 35.22
CA GLY A 159 -18.74 -11.69 35.50
C GLY A 159 -19.38 -12.53 34.38
N ASP A 160 -18.74 -12.69 33.22
CA ASP A 160 -19.39 -13.26 32.02
C ASP A 160 -18.52 -14.28 31.27
N ILE A 161 -18.04 -15.28 32.00
CA ILE A 161 -17.25 -16.41 31.47
C ILE A 161 -18.18 -17.37 30.72
N SER A 162 -17.87 -17.67 29.45
CA SER A 162 -18.59 -18.64 28.62
C SER A 162 -18.18 -20.08 28.95
N HIS A 163 -16.88 -20.34 28.95
CA HIS A 163 -16.28 -21.64 29.22
C HIS A 163 -14.77 -21.49 29.47
N TYR A 164 -14.14 -22.51 30.03
CA TYR A 164 -12.69 -22.61 30.23
C TYR A 164 -12.08 -23.59 29.20
N THR A 165 -10.89 -23.30 28.67
CA THR A 165 -10.22 -24.15 27.65
C THR A 165 -8.71 -24.34 27.89
N CYS A 166 -8.11 -25.47 27.44
CA CYS A 166 -6.64 -25.67 27.51
C CYS A 166 -5.99 -24.96 26.33
N SER A 167 -4.95 -24.15 26.60
CA SER A 167 -4.16 -23.47 25.58
C SER A 167 -3.55 -24.41 24.52
N MET A 168 -3.29 -25.67 24.88
CA MET A 168 -2.79 -26.70 23.95
C MET A 168 -3.89 -27.59 23.36
N HIS A 169 -5.06 -27.69 23.99
CA HIS A 169 -6.15 -28.54 23.53
C HIS A 169 -7.46 -27.75 23.52
N PRO A 170 -7.67 -26.88 22.51
CA PRO A 170 -8.85 -26.02 22.38
C PRO A 170 -10.20 -26.75 22.39
N SER A 171 -10.19 -28.03 22.00
CA SER A 171 -11.34 -28.91 21.99
C SER A 171 -11.86 -29.26 23.39
N VAL A 172 -11.05 -29.06 24.42
CA VAL A 172 -11.45 -29.27 25.82
C VAL A 172 -12.15 -28.01 26.31
N LYS A 173 -13.49 -28.07 26.42
CA LYS A 173 -14.31 -27.00 27.00
C LYS A 173 -14.87 -27.46 28.34
N SER A 174 -14.68 -26.65 29.38
CA SER A 174 -15.23 -26.89 30.72
C SER A 174 -16.09 -25.72 31.17
N ALA A 175 -17.18 -25.99 31.88
CA ALA A 175 -17.97 -24.95 32.54
C ALA A 175 -17.29 -24.42 33.81
N THR A 176 -16.40 -25.21 34.41
CA THR A 176 -15.70 -24.90 35.67
C THR A 176 -14.19 -24.73 35.45
N PRO A 177 -13.52 -23.90 36.26
CA PRO A 177 -12.06 -23.88 36.34
C PRO A 177 -11.53 -25.28 36.67
N GLY A 178 -10.39 -25.64 36.09
CA GLY A 178 -9.79 -26.95 36.32
C GLY A 178 -8.52 -27.17 35.52
N THR A 179 -8.01 -28.40 35.54
CA THR A 179 -6.89 -28.84 34.71
C THR A 179 -7.39 -29.61 33.50
N CYS A 180 -6.74 -29.43 32.37
CA CYS A 180 -7.05 -30.18 31.17
C CYS A 180 -6.80 -31.68 31.36
N PRO A 181 -7.74 -32.56 30.96
CA PRO A 181 -7.57 -34.01 31.05
C PRO A 181 -6.51 -34.57 30.08
N ILE A 182 -6.03 -33.78 29.12
CA ILE A 182 -5.02 -34.19 28.13
C ILE A 182 -3.65 -33.61 28.49
N CYS A 183 -3.56 -32.29 28.68
CA CYS A 183 -2.30 -31.57 28.92
C CYS A 183 -1.94 -31.45 30.41
N ALA A 184 -2.86 -31.72 31.34
CA ALA A 184 -2.77 -31.43 32.77
C ALA A 184 -2.48 -29.94 33.13
N MET A 185 -2.46 -29.02 32.15
CA MET A 185 -2.31 -27.59 32.40
C MET A 185 -3.64 -26.96 32.82
N ASN A 186 -3.57 -25.86 33.57
CA ASN A 186 -4.74 -25.10 34.01
C ASN A 186 -5.53 -24.56 32.81
N LEU A 187 -6.85 -24.71 32.87
CA LEU A 187 -7.77 -24.18 31.87
C LEU A 187 -7.87 -22.66 32.03
N VAL A 188 -7.88 -21.96 30.91
CA VAL A 188 -7.94 -20.49 30.84
C VAL A 188 -9.39 -20.09 30.56
N PRO A 189 -9.94 -19.08 31.26
CA PRO A 189 -11.30 -18.60 31.03
C PRO A 189 -11.43 -17.94 29.64
N VAL A 190 -12.54 -18.21 28.95
CA VAL A 190 -12.97 -17.53 27.73
C VAL A 190 -14.30 -16.84 28.02
N THR A 191 -14.36 -15.54 27.76
CA THR A 191 -15.55 -14.73 28.04
C THR A 191 -16.60 -14.84 26.92
N LYS A 192 -17.88 -14.60 27.24
CA LYS A 192 -18.95 -14.55 26.21
C LYS A 192 -18.69 -13.43 25.18
N GLN A 193 -18.09 -12.31 25.59
CA GLN A 193 -17.70 -11.24 24.69
C GLN A 193 -16.61 -11.65 23.69
N GLU A 194 -15.60 -12.44 24.10
CA GLU A 194 -14.57 -12.94 23.17
C GLU A 194 -15.16 -13.91 22.14
N VAL A 195 -16.08 -14.78 22.57
CA VAL A 195 -16.78 -15.71 21.65
C VAL A 195 -17.68 -14.95 20.67
N GLN A 196 -18.36 -13.89 21.10
CA GLN A 196 -19.27 -13.11 20.24
C GLN A 196 -18.54 -12.11 19.32
N SER A 197 -17.44 -11.50 19.79
CA SER A 197 -16.68 -10.49 19.02
C SER A 197 -15.64 -11.12 18.08
N GLY A 198 -15.27 -12.38 18.29
CA GLY A 198 -14.15 -13.02 17.61
C GLY A 198 -12.80 -12.35 17.90
N SER A 199 -12.72 -11.51 18.94
CA SER A 199 -11.49 -10.84 19.36
C SER A 199 -10.75 -11.67 20.41
N ILE A 200 -9.43 -11.56 20.41
CA ILE A 200 -8.54 -12.19 21.39
C ILE A 200 -7.88 -11.14 22.27
N LEU A 201 -7.91 -11.38 23.58
CA LEU A 201 -7.18 -10.57 24.54
C LEU A 201 -5.75 -11.10 24.72
N VAL A 202 -4.77 -10.23 24.46
CA VAL A 202 -3.35 -10.48 24.71
C VAL A 202 -2.84 -9.46 25.73
N ASP A 203 -2.43 -9.96 26.89
CA ASP A 203 -1.94 -9.11 27.99
C ASP A 203 -0.69 -8.31 27.58
N ALA A 204 -0.47 -7.18 28.26
CA ALA A 204 0.61 -6.25 27.94
C ALA A 204 2.01 -6.89 28.02
N ARG A 205 2.25 -7.77 28.99
CA ARG A 205 3.55 -8.46 29.14
C ARG A 205 3.80 -9.40 27.96
N ARG A 206 2.80 -10.19 27.54
CA ARG A 206 2.93 -11.06 26.36
C ARG A 206 3.12 -10.28 25.07
N ARG A 207 2.38 -9.18 24.86
CA ARG A 207 2.58 -8.32 23.67
C ARG A 207 4.02 -7.79 23.57
N GLN A 208 4.59 -7.39 24.71
CA GLN A 208 5.98 -6.93 24.78
C GLN A 208 6.98 -8.06 24.47
N LEU A 209 6.78 -9.26 25.02
CA LEU A 209 7.65 -10.42 24.79
C LEU A 209 7.64 -10.89 23.32
N ILE A 210 6.48 -10.79 22.66
CA ILE A 210 6.29 -11.16 21.25
C ILE A 210 6.84 -10.08 20.30
N GLY A 211 7.11 -8.87 20.80
CA GLY A 211 7.56 -7.75 19.97
C GLY A 211 6.47 -7.26 19.01
N VAL A 212 5.23 -7.20 19.49
CA VAL A 212 4.08 -6.73 18.71
C VAL A 212 4.25 -5.26 18.38
N THR A 213 4.36 -4.93 17.10
CA THR A 213 4.30 -3.56 16.59
C THR A 213 2.99 -3.34 15.86
N THR A 214 2.51 -2.11 15.82
CA THR A 214 1.31 -1.74 15.08
C THR A 214 1.64 -0.72 13.99
N GLY A 215 0.83 -0.73 12.94
CA GLY A 215 0.80 0.26 11.88
C GLY A 215 -0.59 0.85 11.76
N VAL A 216 -0.70 1.94 11.03
CA VAL A 216 -1.97 2.60 10.75
C VAL A 216 -2.32 2.39 9.28
N VAL A 217 -3.59 2.11 9.02
CA VAL A 217 -4.13 2.09 7.66
C VAL A 217 -4.35 3.53 7.23
N GLU A 218 -3.68 3.96 6.16
CA GLU A 218 -3.74 5.34 5.69
C GLU A 218 -3.99 5.42 4.19
N ARG A 219 -4.44 6.60 3.73
CA ARG A 219 -4.49 6.88 2.30
C ARG A 219 -3.16 7.46 1.86
N LYS A 220 -2.55 6.84 0.87
CA LYS A 220 -1.24 7.22 0.35
C LYS A 220 -1.30 7.35 -1.16
N HIS A 221 -0.67 8.42 -1.68
CA HIS A 221 -0.44 8.57 -3.10
C HIS A 221 0.61 7.55 -3.57
N LEU A 222 0.16 6.51 -4.26
CA LEU A 222 1.05 5.44 -4.73
C LEU A 222 1.60 5.76 -6.12
N ARG A 223 2.93 5.63 -6.25
CA ARG A 223 3.62 5.64 -7.53
C ARG A 223 4.36 4.33 -7.71
N GLN A 224 4.18 3.72 -8.87
CA GLN A 224 4.89 2.49 -9.24
C GLN A 224 5.82 2.78 -10.42
N THR A 225 6.96 2.11 -10.45
CA THR A 225 7.86 2.16 -11.61
C THR A 225 7.82 0.81 -12.31
N ILE A 226 7.26 0.76 -13.50
CA ILE A 226 7.39 -0.41 -14.38
C ILE A 226 8.74 -0.32 -15.07
N ARG A 227 9.53 -1.39 -14.99
CA ARG A 227 10.86 -1.47 -15.62
C ARG A 227 10.75 -2.33 -16.87
N ALA A 228 10.55 -1.69 -18.02
CA ALA A 228 10.50 -2.36 -19.30
C ALA A 228 11.92 -2.54 -19.86
N ALA A 229 12.25 -3.75 -20.29
CA ALA A 229 13.44 -3.97 -21.12
C ALA A 229 13.20 -3.35 -22.50
N GLY A 230 14.20 -2.70 -23.06
CA GLY A 230 14.05 -2.05 -24.35
C GLY A 230 15.33 -1.99 -25.17
N GLN A 231 15.17 -1.50 -26.38
CA GLN A 231 16.23 -1.38 -27.36
C GLN A 231 16.12 -0.04 -28.08
N VAL A 232 17.26 0.58 -28.36
CA VAL A 232 17.33 1.76 -29.22
C VAL A 232 17.11 1.33 -30.66
N THR A 233 16.14 1.91 -31.35
CA THR A 233 15.81 1.61 -32.74
C THR A 233 15.91 2.86 -33.61
N TYR A 234 15.94 2.65 -34.92
CA TYR A 234 15.91 3.73 -35.90
C TYR A 234 14.54 4.41 -35.88
N ASP A 235 14.52 5.73 -36.08
CA ASP A 235 13.27 6.41 -36.43
C ASP A 235 12.87 6.01 -37.86
N GLU A 236 11.88 5.12 -37.98
CA GLU A 236 11.42 4.60 -39.27
C GLU A 236 10.92 5.71 -40.20
N THR A 237 10.44 6.83 -39.65
CA THR A 237 9.99 8.00 -40.45
C THR A 237 11.15 8.75 -41.10
N ARG A 238 12.38 8.48 -40.65
CA ARG A 238 13.63 9.08 -41.11
C ARG A 238 14.53 8.10 -41.85
N LEU A 239 14.01 6.93 -42.22
CA LEU A 239 14.69 6.01 -43.11
C LEU A 239 14.44 6.42 -44.56
N THR A 240 15.50 6.43 -45.37
CA THR A 240 15.41 6.70 -46.81
C THR A 240 16.11 5.60 -47.60
N ASP A 241 15.35 4.93 -48.45
CA ASP A 241 15.87 3.94 -49.39
C ASP A 241 16.30 4.61 -50.69
N ILE A 242 17.55 4.36 -51.08
CA ILE A 242 18.12 4.84 -52.34
C ILE A 242 17.93 3.75 -53.38
N SER A 243 17.19 4.08 -54.44
CA SER A 243 16.92 3.23 -55.59
C SER A 243 17.05 4.04 -56.88
N LEU A 244 17.33 3.36 -57.99
CA LEU A 244 17.36 3.98 -59.31
C LEU A 244 16.01 3.83 -60.02
N LYS A 245 15.73 4.75 -60.94
CA LYS A 245 14.53 4.72 -61.80
C LYS A 245 14.78 4.15 -63.19
N PHE A 246 16.00 3.66 -63.43
CA PHE A 246 16.49 3.10 -64.68
C PHE A 246 17.49 1.99 -64.38
N ASP A 247 17.75 1.15 -65.38
CA ASP A 247 18.72 0.06 -65.29
C ASP A 247 20.13 0.60 -65.53
N GLY A 248 21.14 0.02 -64.86
CA GLY A 248 22.51 0.49 -65.02
C GLY A 248 23.55 -0.34 -64.28
N TRP A 249 24.78 0.13 -64.33
CA TRP A 249 25.94 -0.44 -63.65
C TRP A 249 26.53 0.59 -62.69
N ILE A 250 26.76 0.16 -61.46
CA ILE A 250 27.39 0.99 -60.45
C ILE A 250 28.87 1.19 -60.79
N GLY A 251 29.32 2.43 -60.81
CA GLY A 251 30.71 2.81 -60.99
C GLY A 251 31.45 2.95 -59.66
N GLU A 252 32.03 4.11 -59.43
CA GLU A 252 32.75 4.44 -58.20
C GLU A 252 31.76 4.68 -57.05
N LEU A 253 31.98 4.04 -55.90
CA LEU A 253 31.20 4.27 -54.69
C LEU A 253 31.98 5.20 -53.78
N THR A 254 31.39 6.35 -53.47
CA THR A 254 31.90 7.25 -52.42
C THR A 254 31.37 6.83 -51.04
N ALA A 255 30.18 6.24 -50.98
CA ALA A 255 29.61 5.62 -49.80
C ALA A 255 29.88 4.11 -49.81
N ASP A 256 31.13 3.74 -49.53
CA ASP A 256 31.68 2.40 -49.75
C ASP A 256 31.52 1.45 -48.55
N TYR A 257 31.13 1.92 -47.35
CA TYR A 257 30.86 1.07 -46.18
C TYR A 257 29.66 1.52 -45.35
N VAL A 258 29.11 0.59 -44.55
CA VAL A 258 28.02 0.85 -43.59
C VAL A 258 28.57 1.63 -42.39
N GLY A 259 27.90 2.70 -42.01
CA GLY A 259 28.31 3.62 -40.94
C GLY A 259 28.91 4.93 -41.45
N VAL A 260 29.09 5.11 -42.76
CA VAL A 260 29.61 6.37 -43.30
C VAL A 260 28.55 7.48 -43.18
N PRO A 261 28.91 8.67 -42.65
CA PRO A 261 28.01 9.81 -42.63
C PRO A 261 27.93 10.46 -44.02
N VAL A 262 26.73 10.81 -44.44
CA VAL A 262 26.43 11.45 -45.72
C VAL A 262 25.63 12.73 -45.53
N ARG A 263 25.97 13.76 -46.30
CA ARG A 263 25.23 15.03 -46.33
C ARG A 263 24.24 15.04 -47.49
N LYS A 264 23.15 15.81 -47.34
CA LYS A 264 22.23 16.06 -48.44
C LYS A 264 22.98 16.69 -49.62
N GLY A 265 22.81 16.10 -50.81
CA GLY A 265 23.50 16.50 -52.04
C GLY A 265 24.91 15.93 -52.23
N GLN A 266 25.44 15.16 -51.27
CA GLN A 266 26.72 14.46 -51.43
C GLN A 266 26.57 13.31 -52.43
N THR A 267 27.60 13.09 -53.24
CA THR A 267 27.66 11.93 -54.14
C THR A 267 27.74 10.64 -53.34
N LEU A 268 26.84 9.70 -53.63
CA LEU A 268 26.81 8.38 -53.01
C LEU A 268 27.62 7.38 -53.86
N PHE A 269 27.34 7.36 -55.16
CA PHE A 269 28.02 6.53 -56.15
C PHE A 269 27.79 7.12 -57.55
N SER A 270 28.57 6.69 -58.53
CA SER A 270 28.31 6.97 -59.94
C SER A 270 27.60 5.79 -60.62
N VAL A 271 26.78 6.07 -61.62
CA VAL A 271 26.07 5.03 -62.39
C VAL A 271 26.26 5.24 -63.88
N TYR A 272 26.54 4.16 -64.59
CA TYR A 272 26.47 4.08 -66.04
C TYR A 272 25.13 3.46 -66.46
N SER A 273 24.42 4.11 -67.38
CA SER A 273 23.22 3.56 -68.00
C SER A 273 23.14 3.99 -69.46
N PRO A 274 23.05 3.05 -70.42
CA PRO A 274 22.90 3.39 -71.83
C PRO A 274 21.68 4.29 -72.11
N GLU A 275 20.58 4.06 -71.38
CA GLU A 275 19.35 4.83 -71.48
C GLU A 275 19.54 6.26 -70.96
N LEU A 276 20.32 6.42 -69.88
CA LEU A 276 20.65 7.73 -69.31
C LEU A 276 21.58 8.53 -70.23
N VAL A 277 22.57 7.88 -70.84
CA VAL A 277 23.44 8.52 -71.84
C VAL A 277 22.61 8.99 -73.03
N SER A 278 21.76 8.11 -73.58
CA SER A 278 20.90 8.44 -74.72
C SER A 278 19.95 9.62 -74.42
N ALA A 279 19.37 9.65 -73.21
CA ALA A 279 18.50 10.76 -72.81
C ALA A 279 19.26 12.09 -72.60
N GLN A 280 20.53 12.03 -72.18
CA GLN A 280 21.38 13.23 -72.09
C GLN A 280 21.69 13.79 -73.49
N ASP A 281 22.02 12.94 -74.46
CA ASP A 281 22.29 13.35 -75.83
C ASP A 281 21.05 13.94 -76.49
N GLU A 282 19.87 13.33 -76.31
CA GLU A 282 18.58 13.84 -76.79
C GLU A 282 18.26 15.24 -76.22
N TYR A 283 18.54 15.44 -74.92
CA TYR A 283 18.37 16.73 -74.26
C TYR A 283 19.34 17.79 -74.81
N LEU A 284 20.62 17.43 -75.01
CA LEU A 284 21.62 18.33 -75.57
C LEU A 284 21.31 18.68 -77.04
N GLU A 285 20.87 17.72 -77.85
CA GLU A 285 20.48 17.98 -79.24
C GLU A 285 19.28 18.94 -79.32
N SER A 286 18.28 18.72 -78.46
CA SER A 286 17.13 19.61 -78.33
C SER A 286 17.54 21.02 -77.89
N LEU A 287 18.53 21.13 -77.00
CA LEU A 287 19.08 22.41 -76.54
C LEU A 287 19.79 23.16 -77.67
N HIS A 288 20.56 22.47 -78.52
CA HIS A 288 21.25 23.08 -79.66
C HIS A 288 20.28 23.54 -80.75
N ARG A 289 19.15 22.85 -80.94
CA ARG A 289 18.14 23.15 -81.98
C ARG A 289 17.09 24.18 -81.57
N ARG A 290 17.24 24.84 -80.41
CA ARG A 290 16.24 25.74 -79.79
C ARG A 290 15.71 26.82 -80.75
N LYS A 291 14.56 26.54 -81.38
CA LYS A 291 13.66 27.49 -82.06
C LYS A 291 12.34 27.57 -81.27
N LEU A 292 11.51 28.57 -81.56
CA LEU A 292 10.22 28.85 -80.86
C LEU A 292 9.25 27.65 -80.73
N ASP A 293 9.36 26.63 -81.57
CA ASP A 293 8.51 25.41 -81.55
C ASP A 293 9.19 24.21 -80.83
N THR A 294 10.49 24.32 -80.52
CA THR A 294 11.33 23.27 -79.90
C THR A 294 11.30 23.33 -78.37
N ASP A 295 10.68 24.35 -77.78
CA ASP A 295 10.60 24.53 -76.32
C ASP A 295 9.78 23.40 -75.65
N SER A 296 8.80 22.83 -76.36
CA SER A 296 8.01 21.69 -75.88
C SER A 296 8.85 20.40 -75.75
N LEU A 297 9.70 20.11 -76.74
CA LEU A 297 10.60 18.96 -76.77
C LEU A 297 11.73 19.09 -75.75
N LEU A 298 12.34 20.27 -75.65
CA LEU A 298 13.36 20.54 -74.63
C LEU A 298 12.78 20.40 -73.22
N GLY A 299 11.55 20.87 -73.01
CA GLY A 299 10.80 20.69 -71.76
C GLY A 299 10.55 19.21 -71.43
N ALA A 300 10.15 18.41 -72.43
CA ALA A 300 9.92 16.97 -72.27
C ALA A 300 11.21 16.21 -71.93
N ALA A 301 12.31 16.47 -72.65
CA ALA A 301 13.61 15.87 -72.40
C ALA A 301 14.16 16.23 -71.00
N ARG A 302 14.02 17.50 -70.59
CA ARG A 302 14.37 17.95 -69.23
C ARG A 302 13.53 17.25 -68.16
N ARG A 303 12.23 17.09 -68.41
CA ARG A 303 11.32 16.41 -67.49
C ARG A 303 11.68 14.94 -67.35
N ARG A 304 12.06 14.26 -68.43
CA ARG A 304 12.56 12.88 -68.41
C ARG A 304 13.78 12.72 -67.50
N LEU A 305 14.81 13.55 -67.66
CA LEU A 305 15.99 13.54 -66.78
C LEU A 305 15.61 13.81 -65.31
N SER A 306 14.68 14.74 -65.09
CA SER A 306 14.20 15.06 -63.73
C SER A 306 13.43 13.90 -63.08
N LEU A 307 12.66 13.12 -63.85
CA LEU A 307 11.96 11.91 -63.38
C LEU A 307 12.91 10.77 -63.02
N TRP A 308 14.14 10.82 -63.54
CA TRP A 308 15.24 9.93 -63.17
C TRP A 308 16.11 10.48 -62.04
N ASP A 309 15.57 11.42 -61.27
CA ASP A 309 16.19 12.05 -60.11
C ASP A 309 17.51 12.80 -60.45
N ILE A 310 17.73 13.14 -61.72
CA ILE A 310 18.84 14.01 -62.13
C ILE A 310 18.48 15.46 -61.78
N GLY A 311 19.15 15.99 -60.76
CA GLY A 311 18.79 17.28 -60.19
C GLY A 311 19.06 18.47 -61.14
N PRO A 312 18.43 19.64 -60.92
CA PRO A 312 18.64 20.83 -61.75
C PRO A 312 20.11 21.30 -61.81
N ALA A 313 20.88 21.06 -60.74
CA ALA A 313 22.31 21.37 -60.71
C ALA A 313 23.12 20.47 -61.67
N GLN A 314 22.75 19.20 -61.77
CA GLN A 314 23.39 18.24 -62.66
C GLN A 314 22.99 18.49 -64.12
N ILE A 315 21.74 18.88 -64.37
CA ILE A 315 21.29 19.31 -65.71
C ILE A 315 22.05 20.57 -66.16
N ARG A 316 22.21 21.58 -65.29
CA ARG A 316 23.04 22.75 -65.62
C ARG A 316 24.52 22.39 -65.86
N ALA A 317 25.04 21.40 -65.13
CA ALA A 317 26.39 20.91 -65.36
C ALA A 317 26.52 20.17 -66.71
N LEU A 318 25.48 19.45 -67.13
CA LEU A 318 25.37 18.84 -68.46
C LEU A 318 25.33 19.91 -69.56
N GLU A 319 24.49 20.94 -69.41
CA GLU A 319 24.43 22.08 -70.34
C GLU A 319 25.80 22.75 -70.51
N LYS A 320 26.49 23.04 -69.40
CA LYS A 320 27.83 23.66 -69.42
C LYS A 320 28.89 22.76 -70.05
N ARG A 321 28.78 21.44 -69.84
CA ARG A 321 29.74 20.46 -70.35
C ARG A 321 29.55 20.21 -71.86
N GLY A 322 28.33 20.38 -72.38
CA GLY A 322 28.01 20.24 -73.80
C GLY A 322 28.09 18.82 -74.36
N ARG A 323 28.37 17.80 -73.52
CA ARG A 323 28.42 16.38 -73.89
C ARG A 323 27.85 15.50 -72.78
N ALA A 324 27.19 14.39 -73.15
CA ALA A 324 26.69 13.41 -72.19
C ALA A 324 27.83 12.85 -71.31
N ALA A 325 27.54 12.61 -70.04
CA ALA A 325 28.44 11.89 -69.15
C ALA A 325 28.09 10.40 -69.17
N GLU A 326 29.10 9.57 -69.37
CA GLU A 326 28.97 8.11 -69.31
C GLU A 326 28.58 7.67 -67.89
N TYR A 327 29.30 8.15 -66.89
CA TYR A 327 28.98 7.94 -65.48
C TYR A 327 28.37 9.20 -64.87
N VAL A 328 27.16 9.07 -64.33
CA VAL A 328 26.43 10.15 -63.67
C VAL A 328 26.45 9.95 -62.16
N PRO A 329 26.86 10.95 -61.35
CA PRO A 329 26.84 10.83 -59.90
C PRO A 329 25.40 10.84 -59.38
N ILE A 330 25.06 9.88 -58.52
CA ILE A 330 23.79 9.86 -57.78
C ILE A 330 24.01 10.53 -56.43
N LEU A 331 23.19 11.54 -56.14
CA LEU A 331 23.32 12.37 -54.94
C LEU A 331 22.37 11.90 -53.85
N SER A 332 22.77 12.08 -52.60
CA SER A 332 21.90 11.78 -51.47
C SER A 332 20.74 12.79 -51.34
N PRO A 333 19.47 12.36 -51.30
CA PRO A 333 18.34 13.26 -51.08
C PRO A 333 18.25 13.78 -49.64
N VAL A 334 18.87 13.06 -48.68
CA VAL A 334 18.84 13.34 -47.25
C VAL A 334 20.26 13.33 -46.65
N GLY A 335 20.43 13.94 -45.49
CA GLY A 335 21.61 13.74 -44.66
C GLY A 335 21.36 12.61 -43.65
N GLY A 336 22.40 11.86 -43.30
CA GLY A 336 22.28 10.75 -42.35
C GLY A 336 23.50 9.84 -42.37
N THR A 337 23.32 8.61 -41.95
CA THR A 337 24.33 7.56 -41.95
C THR A 337 23.86 6.39 -42.81
N VAL A 338 24.74 5.80 -43.61
CA VAL A 338 24.41 4.60 -44.39
C VAL A 338 24.31 3.41 -43.44
N ILE A 339 23.13 2.78 -43.37
CA ILE A 339 22.87 1.65 -42.46
C ILE A 339 22.76 0.30 -43.20
N GLU A 340 22.51 0.34 -44.51
CA GLU A 340 22.44 -0.86 -45.35
C GLU A 340 23.12 -0.55 -46.68
N LYS A 341 23.97 -1.48 -47.16
CA LYS A 341 24.64 -1.38 -48.46
C LYS A 341 24.51 -2.72 -49.20
N LEU A 342 23.81 -2.70 -50.33
CA LEU A 342 23.53 -3.89 -51.15
C LEU A 342 24.31 -3.90 -52.48
N ILE A 343 25.17 -2.90 -52.70
CA ILE A 343 25.92 -2.72 -53.94
C ILE A 343 27.43 -2.63 -53.69
N VAL A 344 28.19 -3.00 -54.73
CA VAL A 344 29.63 -2.77 -54.86
C VAL A 344 29.93 -2.20 -56.26
N ALA A 345 31.15 -1.73 -56.48
CA ALA A 345 31.55 -1.23 -57.79
C ALA A 345 31.43 -2.35 -58.84
N GLY A 346 30.86 -2.03 -60.00
CA GLY A 346 30.59 -2.98 -61.08
C GLY A 346 29.28 -3.75 -60.96
N THR A 347 28.51 -3.61 -59.86
CA THR A 347 27.21 -4.27 -59.72
C THR A 347 26.22 -3.78 -60.80
N ALA A 348 25.60 -4.71 -61.51
CA ALA A 348 24.46 -4.42 -62.38
C ALA A 348 23.19 -4.30 -61.53
N VAL A 349 22.42 -3.24 -61.75
CA VAL A 349 21.23 -2.90 -60.96
C VAL A 349 20.05 -2.63 -61.88
N LYS A 350 18.87 -3.05 -61.42
CA LYS A 350 17.60 -2.75 -62.10
C LYS A 350 16.86 -1.61 -61.41
N ALA A 351 16.01 -0.94 -62.18
CA ALA A 351 15.10 0.08 -61.65
C ALA A 351 14.28 -0.48 -60.47
N GLY A 352 14.19 0.30 -59.40
CA GLY A 352 13.44 -0.05 -58.19
C GLY A 352 14.18 -0.96 -57.20
N MET A 353 15.35 -1.50 -57.53
CA MET A 353 16.17 -2.23 -56.55
C MET A 353 16.66 -1.28 -55.47
N LYS A 354 16.57 -1.71 -54.20
CA LYS A 354 17.20 -1.01 -53.07
C LYS A 354 18.71 -1.16 -53.17
N LEU A 355 19.42 -0.04 -53.15
CA LEU A 355 20.88 -0.02 -53.28
C LEU A 355 21.56 0.32 -51.96
N LEU A 356 21.11 1.42 -51.33
CA LEU A 356 21.57 1.89 -50.02
C LEU A 356 20.35 2.24 -49.17
N ARG A 357 20.50 2.15 -47.85
CA ARG A 357 19.56 2.72 -46.89
C ARG A 357 20.29 3.73 -46.01
N ILE A 358 19.73 4.93 -45.90
CA ILE A 358 20.26 6.02 -45.08
C ILE A 358 19.29 6.28 -43.94
N ALA A 359 19.83 6.41 -42.72
CA ALA A 359 19.07 6.79 -41.53
C ALA A 359 19.60 8.11 -40.97
N ASP A 360 18.70 9.05 -40.68
CA ASP A 360 19.05 10.22 -39.87
C ASP A 360 18.99 9.85 -38.38
N LEU A 361 20.17 9.75 -37.75
CA LEU A 361 20.34 9.35 -36.35
C LEU A 361 20.22 10.51 -35.35
N SER A 362 19.88 11.73 -35.80
CA SER A 362 19.69 12.88 -34.90
C SER A 362 18.52 12.73 -33.93
N ARG A 363 17.60 11.81 -34.22
CA ARG A 363 16.55 11.32 -33.35
C ARG A 363 16.52 9.80 -33.43
N VAL A 364 16.34 9.16 -32.30
CA VAL A 364 16.21 7.70 -32.22
C VAL A 364 14.94 7.35 -31.47
N TRP A 365 14.46 6.14 -31.70
CA TRP A 365 13.37 5.56 -30.93
C TRP A 365 13.97 4.63 -29.88
N VAL A 366 13.24 4.47 -28.78
CA VAL A 366 13.52 3.44 -27.78
C VAL A 366 12.24 2.65 -27.61
N GLU A 367 12.30 1.38 -27.97
CA GLU A 367 11.19 0.45 -27.88
C GLU A 367 11.34 -0.38 -26.62
N GLY A 368 10.42 -0.19 -25.67
CA GLY A 368 10.33 -0.99 -24.45
C GLY A 368 9.27 -2.07 -24.57
N GLN A 369 9.48 -3.18 -23.86
CA GLN A 369 8.56 -4.29 -23.74
C GLN A 369 7.91 -4.28 -22.36
N VAL A 370 6.58 -4.17 -22.35
CA VAL A 370 5.74 -4.15 -21.14
C VAL A 370 4.94 -5.44 -21.09
N TYR A 371 4.83 -6.07 -19.93
CA TYR A 371 4.03 -7.30 -19.82
C TYR A 371 2.53 -7.02 -19.90
N GLU A 372 1.77 -8.01 -20.37
CA GLU A 372 0.31 -7.90 -20.54
C GLU A 372 -0.43 -7.46 -19.26
N TYR A 373 -0.02 -7.97 -18.08
CA TYR A 373 -0.62 -7.61 -16.80
C TYR A 373 -0.33 -6.17 -16.35
N GLU A 374 0.69 -5.53 -16.92
CA GLU A 374 1.08 -4.14 -16.62
C GLU A 374 0.44 -3.14 -17.59
N LEU A 375 -0.01 -3.62 -18.75
CA LEU A 375 -0.58 -2.81 -19.82
C LEU A 375 -1.75 -1.90 -19.39
N PRO A 376 -2.68 -2.30 -18.49
CA PRO A 376 -3.76 -1.43 -18.02
C PRO A 376 -3.27 -0.12 -17.37
N TYR A 377 -2.03 -0.11 -16.89
CA TYR A 377 -1.44 1.05 -16.22
C TYR A 377 -0.64 1.95 -17.16
N VAL A 378 -0.42 1.54 -18.41
CA VAL A 378 0.42 2.28 -19.36
C VAL A 378 -0.43 3.06 -20.34
N GLN A 379 -0.12 4.35 -20.49
CA GLN A 379 -0.86 5.26 -21.36
C GLN A 379 0.09 6.11 -22.20
N VAL A 380 -0.35 6.51 -23.40
CA VAL A 380 0.39 7.46 -24.24
C VAL A 380 0.47 8.82 -23.52
N GLY A 381 1.64 9.46 -23.58
CA GLY A 381 1.93 10.70 -22.88
C GLY A 381 2.44 10.54 -21.44
N MET A 382 2.42 9.32 -20.90
CA MET A 382 2.98 9.00 -19.58
C MET A 382 4.47 9.36 -19.49
N ALA A 383 4.89 9.83 -18.32
CA ALA A 383 6.30 10.11 -18.05
C ALA A 383 7.14 8.82 -18.03
N ALA A 384 8.24 8.83 -18.77
CA ALA A 384 9.17 7.73 -18.85
C ALA A 384 10.60 8.24 -18.63
N GLU A 385 11.48 7.36 -18.16
CA GLU A 385 12.91 7.61 -18.09
C GLU A 385 13.63 6.47 -18.78
N VAL A 386 14.47 6.81 -19.76
CA VAL A 386 15.31 5.82 -20.42
C VAL A 386 16.68 5.80 -19.76
N VAL A 387 17.14 4.61 -19.40
CA VAL A 387 18.43 4.36 -18.76
C VAL A 387 19.18 3.34 -19.61
N LEU A 388 20.42 3.65 -19.97
CA LEU A 388 21.27 2.72 -20.71
C LEU A 388 22.28 2.08 -19.75
N PRO A 389 22.40 0.74 -19.69
CA PRO A 389 23.40 0.06 -18.86
C PRO A 389 24.83 0.52 -19.15
N GLU A 390 25.13 0.81 -20.42
CA GLU A 390 26.43 1.26 -20.92
C GLU A 390 26.79 2.70 -20.49
N MET A 391 25.85 3.45 -19.92
CA MET A 391 26.04 4.84 -19.50
C MET A 391 25.50 5.06 -18.07
N PRO A 392 26.13 4.46 -17.05
CA PRO A 392 25.66 4.58 -15.67
C PRO A 392 25.64 6.04 -15.22
N GLY A 393 24.56 6.43 -14.54
CA GLY A 393 24.35 7.79 -14.02
C GLY A 393 23.73 8.79 -15.02
N ARG A 394 23.55 8.42 -16.29
CA ARG A 394 22.77 9.22 -17.24
C ARG A 394 21.36 8.67 -17.38
N THR A 395 20.37 9.55 -17.19
CA THR A 395 18.96 9.24 -17.44
C THR A 395 18.44 10.22 -18.49
N PHE A 396 17.61 9.69 -19.40
CA PHE A 396 16.99 10.47 -20.46
C PHE A 396 15.50 10.62 -20.15
N PRO A 397 15.08 11.76 -19.56
CA PRO A 397 13.68 12.01 -19.27
C PRO A 397 12.90 12.11 -20.58
N SER A 398 11.77 11.42 -20.64
CA SER A 398 11.01 11.27 -21.86
C SER A 398 9.53 10.99 -21.57
N LYS A 399 8.75 10.79 -22.63
CA LYS A 399 7.34 10.42 -22.54
C LYS A 399 7.05 9.28 -23.50
N VAL A 400 6.07 8.46 -23.15
CA VAL A 400 5.54 7.43 -24.05
C VAL A 400 4.93 8.13 -25.26
N ALA A 401 5.57 8.00 -26.41
CA ALA A 401 5.13 8.61 -27.66
C ALA A 401 4.05 7.77 -28.34
N TYR A 402 4.17 6.44 -28.24
CA TYR A 402 3.25 5.51 -28.86
C TYR A 402 3.17 4.19 -28.11
N LEU A 403 1.98 3.59 -28.07
CA LEU A 403 1.75 2.24 -27.58
C LEU A 403 1.19 1.43 -28.75
N TYR A 404 1.88 0.35 -29.13
CA TYR A 404 1.46 -0.47 -30.26
C TYR A 404 0.15 -1.22 -29.92
N PRO A 405 -0.79 -1.34 -30.88
CA PRO A 405 -2.12 -1.91 -30.61
C PRO A 405 -2.13 -3.45 -30.56
N TYR A 406 -0.98 -4.11 -30.71
CA TYR A 406 -0.84 -5.56 -30.70
C TYR A 406 0.27 -5.99 -29.74
N LEU A 407 0.13 -7.22 -29.22
CA LEU A 407 1.15 -7.88 -28.42
C LEU A 407 2.07 -8.70 -29.32
N GLU A 408 3.34 -8.79 -28.93
CA GLU A 408 4.29 -9.71 -29.56
C GLU A 408 3.99 -11.15 -29.12
N SER A 409 3.77 -12.06 -30.07
CA SER A 409 3.29 -13.42 -29.76
C SER A 409 4.29 -14.24 -28.95
N ASP A 410 5.58 -14.03 -29.23
CA ASP A 410 6.66 -14.85 -28.72
C ASP A 410 6.98 -14.52 -27.25
N THR A 411 6.85 -13.25 -26.88
CA THR A 411 7.15 -12.75 -25.53
C THR A 411 5.90 -12.40 -24.72
N ARG A 412 4.72 -12.31 -25.36
CA ARG A 412 3.46 -11.80 -24.78
C ARG A 412 3.62 -10.42 -24.13
N THR A 413 4.40 -9.56 -24.78
CA THR A 413 4.64 -8.18 -24.31
C THR A 413 4.02 -7.18 -25.27
N ALA A 414 3.48 -6.10 -24.71
CA ALA A 414 3.12 -4.91 -25.46
C ALA A 414 4.37 -4.08 -25.73
N ARG A 415 4.44 -3.51 -26.93
CA ARG A 415 5.55 -2.62 -27.30
C ARG A 415 5.18 -1.16 -27.04
N VAL A 416 6.01 -0.49 -26.25
CA VAL A 416 5.93 0.96 -26.00
C VAL A 416 7.07 1.66 -26.70
N ARG A 417 6.80 2.81 -27.31
CA ARG A 417 7.81 3.61 -28.00
C ARG A 417 7.99 4.94 -27.32
N VAL A 418 9.24 5.29 -27.13
CA VAL A 418 9.71 6.58 -26.63
C VAL A 418 10.60 7.20 -27.70
N GLU A 419 10.50 8.51 -27.90
CA GLU A 419 11.37 9.25 -28.82
C GLU A 419 12.41 10.04 -28.04
N LEU A 420 13.68 9.94 -28.45
CA LEU A 420 14.78 10.66 -27.82
C LEU A 420 15.58 11.47 -28.85
N PRO A 421 15.90 12.74 -28.54
CA PRO A 421 16.86 13.49 -29.32
C PRO A 421 18.27 12.90 -29.13
N ASN A 422 19.04 12.82 -30.22
CA ASN A 422 20.39 12.26 -30.23
C ASN A 422 21.37 13.19 -30.98
N PRO A 423 21.54 14.44 -30.54
CA PRO A 423 22.40 15.41 -31.23
C PRO A 423 23.88 15.01 -31.23
N ASP A 424 24.34 14.37 -30.14
CA ASP A 424 25.73 13.97 -29.94
C ASP A 424 26.06 12.59 -30.55
N GLY A 425 25.07 11.89 -31.12
CA GLY A 425 25.25 10.54 -31.68
C GLY A 425 25.62 9.48 -30.64
N LEU A 426 25.32 9.72 -29.36
CA LEU A 426 25.63 8.83 -28.25
C LEU A 426 24.72 7.60 -28.24
N LEU A 427 23.45 7.79 -28.58
CA LEU A 427 22.47 6.71 -28.67
C LEU A 427 22.62 6.02 -30.02
N ARG A 428 23.20 4.83 -30.01
CA ARG A 428 23.36 4.01 -31.22
C ARG A 428 22.19 3.04 -31.31
N PRO A 429 21.63 2.84 -32.51
CA PRO A 429 20.68 1.76 -32.77
C PRO A 429 21.24 0.42 -32.30
N ASP A 430 20.34 -0.47 -31.92
CA ASP A 430 20.58 -1.79 -31.34
C ASP A 430 21.19 -1.82 -29.93
N MET A 431 21.44 -0.67 -29.29
CA MET A 431 21.82 -0.62 -27.88
C MET A 431 20.67 -1.08 -26.97
N TYR A 432 21.01 -1.82 -25.91
CA TYR A 432 20.07 -2.13 -24.84
C TYR A 432 19.74 -0.89 -24.01
N ALA A 433 18.48 -0.81 -23.59
CA ALA A 433 17.97 0.24 -22.72
C ALA A 433 16.96 -0.33 -21.72
N HIS A 434 16.75 0.39 -20.64
CA HIS A 434 15.64 0.19 -19.72
C HIS A 434 14.73 1.40 -19.81
N VAL A 435 13.44 1.16 -20.01
CA VAL A 435 12.41 2.19 -20.00
C VAL A 435 11.68 2.09 -18.66
N HIS A 436 11.95 3.04 -17.78
CA HIS A 436 11.27 3.17 -16.51
C HIS A 436 10.01 4.01 -16.70
N LEU A 437 8.85 3.36 -16.73
CA LEU A 437 7.55 4.01 -16.85
C LEU A 437 7.07 4.38 -15.44
N LYS A 438 6.81 5.66 -15.22
CA LYS A 438 6.32 6.17 -13.94
C LYS A 438 4.79 6.13 -13.95
N VAL A 439 4.24 5.10 -13.31
CA VAL A 439 2.81 4.92 -13.15
C VAL A 439 2.35 5.67 -11.91
N ASP A 440 1.38 6.55 -12.10
CA ASP A 440 0.64 7.16 -11.01
C ASP A 440 -0.63 6.34 -10.72
N LEU A 441 -0.67 5.67 -9.57
CA LEU A 441 -1.81 4.85 -9.15
C LEU A 441 -2.87 5.67 -8.39
N GLY A 442 -2.57 6.95 -8.09
CA GLY A 442 -3.40 7.85 -7.31
C GLY A 442 -3.38 7.54 -5.81
N GLU A 443 -4.33 8.14 -5.10
CA GLU A 443 -4.58 7.89 -3.68
C GLU A 443 -5.26 6.53 -3.49
N ARG A 444 -4.59 5.63 -2.77
CA ARG A 444 -5.11 4.29 -2.42
C ARG A 444 -5.08 4.12 -0.90
N LEU A 445 -6.00 3.31 -0.38
CA LEU A 445 -5.93 2.86 1.01
C LEU A 445 -4.84 1.79 1.10
N VAL A 446 -3.87 1.97 1.99
CA VAL A 446 -2.73 1.06 2.11
C VAL A 446 -2.56 0.55 3.52
N VAL A 447 -1.97 -0.64 3.59
CA VAL A 447 -1.55 -1.28 4.82
C VAL A 447 -0.09 -1.74 4.68
N PRO A 448 0.74 -1.65 5.72
CA PRO A 448 2.09 -2.19 5.65
C PRO A 448 2.07 -3.68 5.33
N GLU A 449 2.95 -4.14 4.44
CA GLU A 449 3.02 -5.55 4.01
C GLU A 449 3.12 -6.51 5.19
N GLY A 450 3.93 -6.15 6.20
CA GLY A 450 4.11 -6.97 7.40
C GLY A 450 2.83 -7.25 8.18
N ALA A 451 1.77 -6.44 8.00
CA ALA A 451 0.48 -6.66 8.64
C ALA A 451 -0.39 -7.74 7.98
N VAL A 452 -0.12 -8.06 6.71
CA VAL A 452 -0.95 -8.96 5.92
C VAL A 452 -0.47 -10.39 6.08
N LEU A 453 -1.32 -11.25 6.65
CA LEU A 453 -1.11 -12.69 6.70
C LEU A 453 -1.74 -13.38 5.48
N TYR A 454 -0.96 -14.26 4.88
CA TYR A 454 -1.33 -15.06 3.72
C TYR A 454 -1.84 -16.42 4.20
N ALA A 455 -3.15 -16.61 4.25
CA ALA A 455 -3.80 -17.85 4.66
C ALA A 455 -4.45 -18.52 3.44
N GLY A 456 -3.64 -19.20 2.62
CA GLY A 456 -4.09 -19.75 1.34
C GLY A 456 -4.55 -18.65 0.37
N GLU A 457 -5.81 -18.71 -0.04
CA GLU A 457 -6.45 -17.68 -0.87
C GLU A 457 -6.91 -16.46 -0.08
N SER A 458 -7.10 -16.60 1.23
CA SER A 458 -7.52 -15.52 2.12
C SER A 458 -6.35 -14.61 2.49
N ARG A 459 -6.65 -13.33 2.72
CA ARG A 459 -5.75 -12.36 3.36
C ARG A 459 -6.37 -11.92 4.67
N VAL A 460 -5.59 -11.99 5.74
CA VAL A 460 -6.07 -11.68 7.10
C VAL A 460 -5.13 -10.66 7.74
N VAL A 461 -5.71 -9.70 8.44
CA VAL A 461 -4.99 -8.74 9.27
C VAL A 461 -5.55 -8.78 10.68
N PHE A 462 -4.76 -8.40 11.68
CA PHE A 462 -5.25 -8.23 13.04
C PHE A 462 -5.44 -6.75 13.33
N LEU A 463 -6.69 -6.34 13.51
CA LEU A 463 -7.06 -5.01 14.01
C LEU A 463 -6.73 -4.92 15.50
N ASP A 464 -6.02 -3.87 15.90
CA ASP A 464 -5.79 -3.52 17.30
C ASP A 464 -6.90 -2.56 17.77
N LEU A 465 -7.82 -3.10 18.55
CA LEU A 465 -8.94 -2.36 19.14
C LEU A 465 -8.53 -1.59 20.41
N GLY A 466 -7.25 -1.64 20.79
CA GLY A 466 -6.74 -1.07 22.03
C GLY A 466 -6.78 -2.04 23.20
N GLU A 467 -6.08 -1.68 24.27
CA GLU A 467 -6.01 -2.46 25.52
C GLU A 467 -5.56 -3.94 25.35
N GLY A 468 -4.92 -4.26 24.23
CA GLY A 468 -4.48 -5.63 23.91
C GLY A 468 -5.57 -6.52 23.30
N ARG A 469 -6.71 -5.95 22.89
CA ARG A 469 -7.75 -6.65 22.14
C ARG A 469 -7.42 -6.64 20.65
N LEU A 470 -7.18 -7.82 20.09
CA LEU A 470 -6.87 -8.00 18.67
C LEU A 470 -8.01 -8.75 17.97
N GLN A 471 -8.46 -8.25 16.83
CA GLN A 471 -9.53 -8.88 16.05
C GLN A 471 -9.02 -9.30 14.67
N PRO A 472 -9.08 -10.60 14.30
CA PRO A 472 -8.79 -11.01 12.93
C PRO A 472 -9.85 -10.46 11.97
N ARG A 473 -9.40 -9.89 10.86
CA ARG A 473 -10.24 -9.35 9.80
C ARG A 473 -9.77 -9.87 8.45
N LYS A 474 -10.68 -10.49 7.70
CA LYS A 474 -10.41 -10.84 6.30
C LYS A 474 -10.46 -9.57 5.46
N ILE A 475 -9.48 -9.41 4.58
CA ILE A 475 -9.35 -8.25 3.69
C ILE A 475 -9.19 -8.71 2.25
N LYS A 476 -9.51 -7.83 1.30
CA LYS A 476 -9.12 -8.00 -0.11
C LYS A 476 -7.99 -7.04 -0.41
N THR A 477 -6.88 -7.58 -0.88
CA THR A 477 -5.69 -6.80 -1.24
C THR A 477 -5.61 -6.57 -2.74
N GLY A 478 -5.12 -5.41 -3.14
CA GLY A 478 -4.86 -5.03 -4.53
C GLY A 478 -3.37 -5.11 -4.87
N LEU A 479 -2.87 -4.04 -5.48
CA LEU A 479 -1.47 -3.94 -5.89
C LEU A 479 -0.52 -3.89 -4.68
N ARG A 480 0.62 -4.57 -4.82
CA ARG A 480 1.76 -4.43 -3.91
C ARG A 480 2.71 -3.38 -4.47
N ASN A 481 3.13 -2.42 -3.64
CA ASN A 481 4.06 -1.39 -4.03
C ASN A 481 5.10 -1.14 -2.92
N GLY A 482 6.29 -1.74 -3.08
CA GLY A 482 7.33 -1.69 -2.05
C GLY A 482 6.87 -2.38 -0.77
N ASP A 483 6.91 -1.64 0.34
CA ASP A 483 6.53 -2.10 1.69
C ASP A 483 5.03 -1.94 1.98
N ASP A 484 4.25 -1.39 1.03
CA ASP A 484 2.83 -1.14 1.18
C ASP A 484 1.99 -2.06 0.28
N ILE A 485 0.84 -2.49 0.80
CA ILE A 485 -0.17 -3.26 0.07
C ILE A 485 -1.45 -2.46 0.00
N GLU A 486 -2.01 -2.32 -1.20
CA GLU A 486 -3.32 -1.73 -1.40
C GLU A 486 -4.41 -2.59 -0.76
N VAL A 487 -5.35 -1.94 -0.07
CA VAL A 487 -6.55 -2.57 0.49
C VAL A 487 -7.76 -2.16 -0.35
N LEU A 488 -8.39 -3.14 -0.97
CA LEU A 488 -9.61 -2.96 -1.78
C LEU A 488 -10.88 -3.04 -0.92
N ASP A 489 -10.85 -3.84 0.15
CA ASP A 489 -12.00 -4.10 1.01
C ASP A 489 -11.57 -4.63 2.38
N GLY A 490 -12.35 -4.33 3.42
CA GLY A 490 -12.23 -4.91 4.77
C GLY A 490 -11.55 -4.04 5.83
N LEU A 491 -10.98 -2.88 5.48
CA LEU A 491 -10.38 -1.91 6.40
C LEU A 491 -10.78 -0.48 6.06
N GLU A 492 -10.67 0.41 7.04
CA GLU A 492 -10.91 1.84 6.91
C GLU A 492 -9.66 2.66 7.25
N ALA A 493 -9.62 3.90 6.76
CA ALA A 493 -8.51 4.81 7.07
C ALA A 493 -8.54 5.17 8.57
N GLY A 494 -7.40 5.03 9.25
CA GLY A 494 -7.25 5.23 10.68
C GLY A 494 -7.26 3.94 11.50
N ASP A 495 -7.62 2.80 10.90
CA ASP A 495 -7.55 1.50 11.57
C ASP A 495 -6.12 1.20 12.00
N ARG A 496 -5.95 0.71 13.23
CA ARG A 496 -4.66 0.21 13.72
C ARG A 496 -4.57 -1.27 13.47
N VAL A 497 -3.49 -1.71 12.84
CA VAL A 497 -3.24 -3.12 12.52
C VAL A 497 -1.92 -3.58 13.09
N VAL A 498 -1.81 -4.85 13.42
CA VAL A 498 -0.55 -5.43 13.88
C VAL A 498 0.39 -5.66 12.70
N THR A 499 1.63 -5.17 12.78
CA THR A 499 2.66 -5.26 11.74
C THR A 499 3.78 -6.26 12.07
N SER A 500 3.94 -6.64 13.36
CA SER A 500 4.91 -7.64 13.82
C SER A 500 4.31 -8.55 14.88
N GLY A 501 4.81 -9.78 14.99
CA GLY A 501 4.27 -10.80 15.90
C GLY A 501 2.98 -11.48 15.39
N ASN A 502 2.58 -11.19 14.15
CA ASN A 502 1.33 -11.66 13.53
C ASN A 502 1.17 -13.19 13.56
N PHE A 503 2.24 -13.95 13.35
CA PHE A 503 2.19 -15.42 13.37
C PHE A 503 1.83 -15.98 14.76
N LEU A 504 2.44 -15.44 15.83
CA LEU A 504 2.17 -15.89 17.20
C LEU A 504 0.76 -15.50 17.65
N ILE A 505 0.30 -14.31 17.26
CA ILE A 505 -1.07 -13.87 17.47
C ILE A 505 -2.06 -14.75 16.70
N ALA A 506 -1.76 -15.12 15.46
CA ALA A 506 -2.58 -16.02 14.66
C ALA A 506 -2.67 -17.43 15.26
N ALA A 507 -1.54 -17.97 15.75
CA ALA A 507 -1.52 -19.25 16.43
C ALA A 507 -2.40 -19.21 17.69
N GLU A 508 -2.27 -18.17 18.52
CA GLU A 508 -3.09 -17.96 19.71
C GLU A 508 -4.59 -17.81 19.36
N SER A 509 -4.91 -17.06 18.30
CA SER A 509 -6.28 -16.90 17.80
C SER A 509 -6.89 -18.23 17.35
N LYS A 510 -6.12 -19.06 16.63
CA LYS A 510 -6.54 -20.41 16.26
C LYS A 510 -6.88 -21.26 17.48
N LEU A 511 -6.03 -21.17 18.50
CA LEU A 511 -6.14 -21.98 19.71
C LEU A 511 -7.30 -21.52 20.59
N LYS A 512 -7.46 -20.23 20.84
CA LYS A 512 -8.52 -19.73 21.73
C LYS A 512 -9.91 -19.73 21.11
N ALA A 513 -10.01 -19.37 19.83
CA ALA A 513 -11.30 -19.24 19.19
C ALA A 513 -11.84 -20.60 18.69
N GLY A 514 -10.97 -21.59 18.44
CA GLY A 514 -11.38 -22.92 17.98
C GLY A 514 -12.19 -22.89 16.69
N ILE A 515 -11.88 -21.97 15.77
CA ILE A 515 -12.69 -21.71 14.56
C ILE A 515 -11.92 -22.08 13.29
N ASP A 516 -12.60 -22.86 12.43
CA ASP A 516 -12.30 -23.11 11.00
C ASP A 516 -12.41 -21.84 10.10
N GLN A 517 -12.15 -20.64 10.61
CA GLN A 517 -12.60 -19.40 9.95
C GLN A 517 -11.60 -18.69 9.04
N TRP A 518 -10.49 -19.30 8.61
CA TRP A 518 -9.57 -18.61 7.68
C TRP A 518 -9.50 -19.27 6.31
#